data_AF-A0A3N4K5S5-F1
#
_entry.id   AF-A0A3N4K5S5-F1
#
_cell.length_a   1.000
_cell.length_b   1.000
_cell.length_c   1.000
_cell.angle_alpha   90.00
_cell.angle_beta   90.00
_cell.angle_gamma   90.00
#
_symmetry.space_group_name_H-M   'P 1'
#
loop_
_entity.id
_entity.type
_entity.pdbx_description
1 polymer ?
#
loop_
_entity_poly.entity_id
_entity_poly.type
_entity_poly.pdbx_seq_one_letter_code
_entity_poly.pdbx_strand_id
1 'polypeptide(L)'
;MPQGKSLSIAIRAAIVALHLCGQMPFKQVAVSLHINKKTVYQVYRKVEERSRSPRIKDMLTAVDQGNGVYEKPAVPQKHPRGSEGSERLKQRAVKDEEHHQRTFPKITREAGIKIAHSTVYKLMHEHHNLYRYRYQSKPSLDFQGKLDRL
;
A
#
# COMPACT_ATOMS: atom_id res chain seq x y z
N MET A 1 9.65 12.39 -6.17
CA MET A 1 8.41 12.49 -5.36
C MET A 1 8.22 13.94 -4.98
N PRO A 2 7.02 14.53 -5.06
CA PRO A 2 6.84 15.92 -4.66
C PRO A 2 7.11 16.06 -3.15
N GLN A 3 8.14 16.82 -2.79
CA GLN A 3 8.55 17.15 -1.42
C GLN A 3 7.62 18.21 -0.80
N GLY A 4 6.31 17.92 -0.73
CA GLY A 4 5.33 18.83 -0.11
C GLY A 4 4.77 18.22 1.16
N LYS A 5 4.84 18.94 2.29
CA LYS A 5 4.03 18.60 3.48
C LYS A 5 2.55 18.65 3.07
N SER A 6 1.82 17.57 3.34
CA SER A 6 0.37 17.54 3.11
C SER A 6 -0.32 18.53 4.04
N LEU A 7 -1.33 19.25 3.53
CA LEU A 7 -2.14 20.15 4.36
C LEU A 7 -2.84 19.38 5.49
N SER A 8 -2.89 20.00 6.67
CA SER A 8 -3.61 19.45 7.82
C SER A 8 -5.09 19.24 7.51
N ILE A 9 -5.73 18.34 8.26
CA ILE A 9 -7.18 18.10 8.18
C ILE A 9 -7.94 19.42 8.40
N ALA A 10 -7.55 20.20 9.41
CA ALA A 10 -8.15 21.49 9.71
C ALA A 10 -8.12 22.47 8.53
N ILE A 11 -6.98 22.59 7.85
CA ILE A 11 -6.86 23.46 6.66
C ILE A 11 -7.77 22.96 5.53
N ARG A 12 -7.82 21.65 5.30
CA ARG A 12 -8.69 21.06 4.26
C ARG A 12 -10.18 21.27 4.59
N ALA A 13 -10.57 21.14 5.86
CA ALA A 13 -11.92 21.42 6.32
C ALA A 13 -12.26 22.91 6.18
N ALA A 14 -11.33 23.81 6.51
CA ALA A 14 -11.50 25.25 6.34
C ALA A 14 -11.70 25.63 4.87
N ILE A 15 -10.97 25.02 3.93
CA ILE A 15 -11.19 25.22 2.48
C ILE A 15 -12.63 24.91 2.09
N VAL A 16 -13.15 23.76 2.55
CA VAL A 16 -14.52 23.32 2.24
C VAL A 16 -15.54 24.25 2.88
N ALA A 17 -15.40 24.56 4.17
CA ALA A 17 -16.34 25.39 4.91
C ALA A 17 -16.39 26.84 4.38
N LEU A 18 -15.24 27.46 4.12
CA LEU A 18 -15.19 28.83 3.59
C LEU A 18 -15.79 28.91 2.17
N HIS A 19 -15.60 27.87 1.35
CA HIS A 19 -16.17 27.85 0.00
C HIS A 19 -17.68 27.58 0.00
N LEU A 20 -18.15 26.53 0.70
CA LEU A 20 -19.55 26.10 0.67
C LEU A 20 -20.45 26.93 1.60
N CYS A 21 -20.03 27.18 2.84
CA CYS A 21 -20.83 27.91 3.82
C CYS A 21 -20.59 29.41 3.72
N GLY A 22 -19.33 29.82 3.56
CA GLY A 22 -18.96 31.22 3.40
C GLY A 22 -19.20 31.79 2.01
N GLN A 23 -19.59 30.95 1.03
CA GLN A 23 -19.75 31.32 -0.39
C GLN A 23 -18.53 32.05 -0.97
N MET A 24 -17.34 31.84 -0.40
CA MET A 24 -16.13 32.54 -0.80
C MET A 24 -15.57 31.93 -2.09
N PRO A 25 -15.25 32.73 -3.12
CA PRO A 25 -14.57 32.21 -4.30
C PRO A 25 -13.18 31.67 -3.92
N PHE A 26 -12.67 30.69 -4.66
CA PHE A 26 -11.36 30.07 -4.38
C PHE A 26 -10.19 31.06 -4.25
N LYS A 27 -10.26 32.21 -4.94
CA LYS A 27 -9.27 33.28 -4.82
C LYS A 27 -9.27 33.90 -3.41
N GLN A 28 -10.45 34.13 -2.83
CA GLN A 28 -10.55 34.68 -1.47
C GLN A 28 -10.15 33.63 -0.43
N VAL A 29 -10.58 32.38 -0.58
CA VAL A 29 -10.16 31.27 0.31
C VAL A 29 -8.64 31.12 0.33
N ALA A 30 -8.00 31.22 -0.84
CA ALA A 30 -6.54 31.18 -0.98
C ALA A 30 -5.85 32.31 -0.20
N VAL A 31 -6.40 33.53 -0.26
CA VAL A 31 -5.90 34.68 0.49
C VAL A 31 -6.10 34.46 2.00
N SER A 32 -7.29 34.08 2.44
CA SER A 32 -7.63 33.89 3.86
C SER A 32 -6.80 32.80 4.54
N LEU A 33 -6.46 31.74 3.81
CA LEU A 33 -5.69 30.62 4.35
C LEU A 33 -4.19 30.71 4.04
N HIS A 34 -3.75 31.75 3.31
CA HIS A 34 -2.38 31.89 2.82
C HIS A 34 -1.88 30.67 2.01
N ILE A 35 -2.72 30.13 1.13
CA ILE A 35 -2.43 28.93 0.32
C ILE A 35 -2.56 29.28 -1.16
N ASN A 36 -1.73 28.65 -2.00
CA ASN A 36 -1.85 28.80 -3.45
C ASN A 36 -3.27 28.40 -3.94
N LYS A 37 -3.91 29.27 -4.74
CA LYS A 37 -5.24 29.04 -5.34
C LYS A 37 -5.36 27.67 -6.02
N LYS A 38 -4.31 27.22 -6.72
CA LYS A 38 -4.28 25.90 -7.39
C LYS A 38 -4.39 24.77 -6.37
N THR A 39 -3.72 24.89 -5.22
CA THR A 39 -3.81 23.92 -4.13
C THR A 39 -5.19 23.91 -3.51
N VAL A 40 -5.79 25.09 -3.25
CA VAL A 40 -7.18 25.20 -2.75
C VAL A 40 -8.15 24.47 -3.67
N TYR A 41 -8.08 24.76 -4.98
CA TYR A 41 -8.93 24.11 -5.98
C TYR A 41 -8.73 22.59 -6.03
N GLN A 42 -7.47 22.11 -6.04
CA GLN A 42 -7.17 20.68 -6.07
C GLN A 42 -7.67 19.95 -4.82
N VAL A 43 -7.55 20.57 -3.65
CA VAL A 43 -8.06 20.02 -2.39
C VAL A 43 -9.58 19.93 -2.44
N TYR A 44 -10.25 21.03 -2.78
CA TYR A 44 -11.70 21.07 -2.86
C TYR A 44 -12.23 20.00 -3.82
N ARG A 45 -11.70 19.95 -5.05
CA ARG A 45 -12.09 18.98 -6.06
C ARG A 45 -11.90 17.53 -5.59
N LYS A 46 -10.79 17.23 -4.90
CA LYS A 46 -10.56 15.89 -4.35
C LYS A 46 -11.57 15.51 -3.27
N VAL A 47 -11.98 16.46 -2.44
CA VAL A 47 -13.00 16.24 -1.41
C VAL A 47 -14.37 16.04 -2.05
N GLU A 48 -14.69 16.83 -3.07
CA GLU A 48 -15.92 16.71 -3.87
C GLU A 48 -16.02 15.34 -4.57
N GLU A 49 -14.96 14.91 -5.25
CA GLU A 49 -14.89 13.60 -5.90
C GLU A 49 -15.06 12.44 -4.90
N ARG A 50 -14.58 12.59 -3.67
CA ARG A 50 -14.68 11.56 -2.62
C ARG A 50 -16.03 11.53 -1.92
N SER A 51 -16.60 12.69 -1.60
CA SER A 51 -17.88 12.80 -0.91
C SER A 51 -19.05 12.33 -1.77
N ARG A 52 -18.93 12.42 -3.11
CA ARG A 52 -19.99 12.13 -4.08
C ARG A 52 -21.29 12.93 -3.82
N SER A 53 -21.21 14.01 -3.04
CA SER A 53 -22.33 14.81 -2.57
C SER A 53 -21.86 16.22 -2.22
N PRO A 54 -22.56 17.29 -2.66
CA PRO A 54 -22.19 18.66 -2.32
C PRO A 54 -22.58 19.07 -0.89
N ARG A 55 -23.18 18.19 -0.09
CA ARG A 55 -23.59 18.51 1.28
C ARG A 55 -22.37 18.67 2.17
N ILE A 56 -22.35 19.73 2.97
CA ILE A 56 -21.23 20.07 3.86
C ILE A 56 -20.85 18.91 4.81
N LYS A 57 -21.83 18.19 5.36
CA LYS A 57 -21.60 17.05 6.25
C LYS A 57 -20.83 15.93 5.54
N ASP A 58 -21.20 15.62 4.31
CA ASP A 58 -20.58 14.56 3.50
C ASP A 58 -19.17 14.99 3.07
N MET A 59 -19.01 16.26 2.70
CA MET A 59 -17.71 16.86 2.35
C MET A 59 -16.73 16.86 3.53
N LEU A 60 -17.18 17.24 4.74
CA LEU A 60 -16.33 17.22 5.94
C LEU A 60 -15.95 15.79 6.34
N THR A 61 -16.88 14.84 6.21
CA THR A 61 -16.58 13.41 6.42
C THR A 61 -15.49 12.93 5.44
N ALA A 62 -15.55 13.36 4.18
CA ALA A 62 -14.54 13.03 3.17
C ALA A 62 -13.17 13.71 3.42
N VAL A 63 -13.11 14.82 4.17
CA VAL A 63 -11.85 15.44 4.59
C VAL A 63 -11.13 14.59 5.65
N ASP A 64 -11.89 14.06 6.62
CA ASP A 64 -11.39 13.24 7.74
C ASP A 64 -10.84 11.89 7.27
N GLN A 65 -11.37 11.34 6.19
CA GLN A 65 -10.85 10.12 5.55
C GLN A 65 -9.40 10.27 5.02
N GLY A 66 -8.85 11.49 5.04
CA GLY A 66 -7.43 11.73 4.77
C GLY A 66 -7.03 11.38 3.33
N ASN A 67 -5.73 11.19 3.07
CA ASN A 67 -5.26 10.55 1.83
C ASN A 67 -5.20 9.02 1.98
N GLY A 68 -5.87 8.47 2.99
CA GLY A 68 -5.48 7.22 3.64
C GLY A 68 -5.76 5.97 2.83
N VAL A 69 -6.74 5.95 1.94
CA VAL A 69 -7.08 4.73 1.20
C VAL A 69 -7.48 5.11 -0.21
N TYR A 70 -6.54 5.00 -1.14
CA TYR A 70 -6.93 4.85 -2.53
C TYR A 70 -7.58 3.47 -2.66
N GLU A 71 -8.86 3.42 -3.03
CA GLU A 71 -9.58 2.15 -3.28
C GLU A 71 -8.81 1.25 -4.27
N LYS A 72 -8.01 1.86 -5.15
CA LYS A 72 -7.14 1.16 -6.10
C LYS A 72 -5.69 1.62 -5.92
N PRO A 73 -4.73 0.69 -5.84
CA PRO A 73 -3.32 1.06 -5.79
C PRO A 73 -2.93 1.77 -7.10
N ALA A 74 -2.04 2.77 -7.01
CA ALA A 74 -1.55 3.51 -8.17
C ALA A 74 -0.86 2.61 -9.20
N VAL A 75 -0.26 1.51 -8.75
CA VAL A 75 0.25 0.44 -9.61
C VAL A 75 -0.58 -0.81 -9.32
N PRO A 76 -1.30 -1.36 -10.31
CA PRO A 76 -2.00 -2.63 -10.16
C PRO A 76 -1.03 -3.72 -9.71
N GLN A 77 -1.41 -4.50 -8.70
CA GLN A 77 -0.64 -5.66 -8.30
C GLN A 77 -0.69 -6.70 -9.43
N LYS A 78 0.45 -7.26 -9.82
CA LYS A 78 0.53 -8.28 -10.89
C LYS A 78 -0.18 -9.59 -10.51
N HIS A 79 -0.24 -9.91 -9.23
CA HIS A 79 -0.87 -11.11 -8.70
C HIS A 79 -1.74 -10.73 -7.51
N PRO A 80 -2.93 -10.14 -7.73
CA PRO A 80 -3.84 -9.82 -6.65
C PRO A 80 -4.37 -11.10 -5.99
N ARG A 81 -4.90 -10.96 -4.78
CA ARG A 81 -5.56 -12.06 -4.06
C ARG A 81 -6.68 -12.65 -4.91
N GLY A 82 -6.73 -13.98 -4.99
CA GLY A 82 -7.70 -14.71 -5.81
C GLY A 82 -7.41 -14.69 -7.32
N SER A 83 -6.31 -14.08 -7.78
CA SER A 83 -5.88 -14.27 -9.17
C SER A 83 -5.49 -15.72 -9.44
N GLU A 84 -5.66 -16.16 -10.69
CA GLU A 84 -5.30 -17.51 -11.13
C GLU A 84 -3.85 -17.86 -10.76
N GLY A 85 -2.91 -16.93 -10.97
CA GLY A 85 -1.51 -17.12 -10.58
C GLY A 85 -1.33 -17.30 -9.07
N SER A 86 -2.07 -16.56 -8.24
CA SER A 86 -2.05 -16.68 -6.78
C SER A 86 -2.61 -18.03 -6.34
N GLU A 87 -3.78 -18.44 -6.86
CA GLU A 87 -4.39 -19.71 -6.50
C GLU A 87 -3.58 -20.91 -6.99
N ARG A 88 -2.98 -20.83 -8.19
CA ARG A 88 -2.07 -21.87 -8.69
C ARG A 88 -0.85 -22.04 -7.78
N LEU A 89 -0.32 -20.94 -7.25
CA LEU A 89 0.77 -20.97 -6.27
C LEU A 89 0.34 -21.63 -4.96
N LYS A 90 -0.84 -21.28 -4.43
CA LYS A 90 -1.41 -21.91 -3.24
C LYS A 90 -1.60 -23.41 -3.45
N GLN A 91 -2.26 -23.82 -4.52
CA GLN A 91 -2.51 -25.23 -4.84
C GLN A 91 -1.21 -26.03 -4.92
N ARG A 92 -0.17 -25.48 -5.56
CA ARG A 92 1.14 -26.12 -5.63
C ARG A 92 1.81 -26.20 -4.26
N ALA A 93 1.69 -25.17 -3.43
CA ALA A 93 2.28 -25.15 -2.11
C ALA A 93 1.68 -26.21 -1.17
N VAL A 94 0.38 -26.51 -1.29
CA VAL A 94 -0.33 -27.45 -0.40
C VAL A 94 -0.56 -28.84 -1.01
N LYS A 95 0.02 -29.12 -2.17
CA LYS A 95 -0.29 -30.31 -2.98
C LYS A 95 0.06 -31.62 -2.28
N ASP A 96 1.29 -31.75 -1.81
CA ASP A 96 1.83 -32.94 -1.18
C ASP A 96 2.93 -32.55 -0.17
N GLU A 97 3.40 -33.52 0.63
CA GLU A 97 4.41 -33.29 1.67
C GLU A 97 5.74 -32.78 1.10
N GLU A 98 6.11 -33.21 -0.10
CA GLU A 98 7.33 -32.73 -0.77
C GLU A 98 7.21 -31.22 -1.09
N HIS A 99 6.06 -30.81 -1.62
CA HIS A 99 5.77 -29.42 -1.89
C HIS A 99 5.56 -28.61 -0.62
N HIS A 100 5.12 -29.23 0.47
CA HIS A 100 5.04 -28.59 1.78
C HIS A 100 6.44 -28.15 2.27
N GLN A 101 7.48 -28.95 2.01
CA GLN A 101 8.86 -28.67 2.44
C GLN A 101 9.66 -27.78 1.46
N ARG A 102 9.20 -27.61 0.22
CA ARG A 102 9.86 -26.74 -0.77
C ARG A 102 9.79 -25.25 -0.37
N THR A 103 10.69 -24.43 -0.88
CA THR A 103 10.61 -22.97 -0.69
C THR A 103 9.65 -22.35 -1.71
N PHE A 104 8.95 -21.26 -1.37
CA PHE A 104 8.05 -20.61 -2.33
C PHE A 104 8.71 -20.20 -3.66
N PRO A 105 9.97 -19.72 -3.70
CA PRO A 105 10.69 -19.50 -4.96
C PRO A 105 10.90 -20.73 -5.85
N LYS A 106 10.91 -21.94 -5.28
CA LYS A 106 10.98 -23.19 -6.06
C LYS A 106 9.62 -23.51 -6.66
N ILE A 107 8.57 -23.34 -5.86
CA ILE A 107 7.18 -23.50 -6.30
C ILE A 107 6.82 -22.53 -7.41
N THR A 108 7.29 -21.27 -7.36
CA THR A 108 7.03 -20.31 -8.45
C THR A 108 7.68 -20.70 -9.76
N ARG A 109 8.90 -21.24 -9.71
CA ARG A 109 9.59 -21.75 -10.91
C ARG A 109 8.83 -22.92 -11.52
N GLU A 110 8.40 -23.86 -10.70
CA GLU A 110 7.60 -25.01 -11.14
C GLU A 110 6.23 -24.58 -11.71
N ALA A 111 5.61 -23.57 -11.10
CA ALA A 111 4.36 -23.00 -11.58
C ALA A 111 4.53 -22.15 -12.86
N GLY A 112 5.76 -21.90 -13.32
CA GLY A 112 6.04 -21.05 -14.49
C GLY A 112 5.77 -19.56 -14.24
N ILE A 113 5.73 -19.12 -12.98
CA ILE A 113 5.35 -17.76 -12.61
C ILE A 113 6.61 -16.95 -12.32
N LYS A 114 6.84 -15.92 -13.15
CA LYS A 114 7.98 -15.00 -13.00
C LYS A 114 7.65 -13.91 -11.98
N ILE A 115 8.03 -14.15 -10.74
CA ILE A 115 7.84 -13.25 -9.60
C ILE A 115 9.12 -13.13 -8.77
N ALA A 116 9.39 -11.96 -8.20
CA ALA A 116 10.52 -11.78 -7.31
C ALA A 116 10.36 -12.60 -6.02
N HIS A 117 11.46 -13.08 -5.45
CA HIS A 117 11.43 -13.92 -4.24
C HIS A 117 10.72 -13.24 -3.07
N SER A 118 11.03 -11.97 -2.79
CA SER A 118 10.37 -11.21 -1.71
C SER A 118 8.86 -11.07 -1.94
N THR A 119 8.45 -10.86 -3.20
CA THR A 119 7.04 -10.72 -3.56
C THR A 119 6.28 -12.02 -3.42
N VAL A 120 6.87 -13.19 -3.74
CA VAL A 120 6.17 -14.46 -3.50
C VAL A 120 5.98 -14.75 -2.02
N TYR A 121 6.97 -14.48 -1.16
CA TYR A 121 6.78 -14.65 0.29
C TYR A 121 5.66 -13.74 0.79
N LYS A 122 5.67 -12.46 0.41
CA LYS A 122 4.61 -11.51 0.75
C LYS A 122 3.23 -12.01 0.28
N LEU A 123 3.14 -12.44 -0.97
CA LEU A 123 1.91 -12.98 -1.55
C LEU A 123 1.40 -14.21 -0.80
N MET A 124 2.26 -15.19 -0.52
CA MET A 124 1.87 -16.42 0.18
C MET A 124 1.41 -16.14 1.62
N HIS A 125 2.07 -15.19 2.29
CA HIS A 125 1.73 -14.81 3.65
C HIS A 125 0.41 -14.02 3.68
N GLU A 126 0.30 -12.95 2.89
CA GLU A 126 -0.84 -12.03 2.94
C GLU A 126 -2.11 -12.58 2.26
N HIS A 127 -1.98 -13.37 1.19
CA HIS A 127 -3.15 -13.86 0.44
C HIS A 127 -3.61 -15.24 0.90
N HIS A 128 -2.69 -16.08 1.37
CA HIS A 128 -2.93 -17.50 1.62
C HIS A 128 -2.60 -17.94 3.05
N ASN A 129 -2.09 -17.06 3.91
CA ASN A 129 -1.66 -17.37 5.28
C ASN A 129 -0.67 -18.56 5.36
N LEU A 130 0.15 -18.74 4.32
CA LEU A 130 1.15 -19.81 4.26
C LEU A 130 2.50 -19.24 4.66
N TYR A 131 3.07 -19.73 5.76
CA TYR A 131 4.36 -19.28 6.27
C TYR A 131 5.42 -20.36 6.08
N ARG A 132 6.54 -19.97 5.47
CA ARG A 132 7.70 -20.86 5.33
C ARG A 132 8.96 -20.13 5.74
N TYR A 133 9.31 -20.31 7.00
CA TYR A 133 10.60 -19.90 7.52
C TYR A 133 11.48 -21.14 7.54
N ARG A 134 12.51 -21.18 6.69
CA ARG A 134 13.62 -22.09 6.98
C ARG A 134 14.27 -21.57 8.25
N TYR A 135 14.27 -22.38 9.30
CA TYR A 135 15.25 -22.22 10.37
C TYR A 135 16.62 -22.33 9.69
N GLN A 136 17.29 -21.19 9.50
CA GLN A 136 18.71 -21.22 9.21
C GLN A 136 19.36 -21.62 10.54
N SER A 137 19.62 -22.92 10.71
CA SER A 137 20.54 -23.36 11.75
C SER A 137 21.82 -22.57 11.57
N LYS A 138 22.28 -21.89 12.63
CA LYS A 138 23.62 -21.31 12.64
C LYS A 138 24.59 -22.41 12.21
N PRO A 139 25.54 -22.14 11.30
CA PRO A 139 26.59 -23.11 11.02
C PRO A 139 27.28 -23.52 12.32
N SER A 140 27.69 -24.78 12.45
CA SER A 140 28.49 -25.22 13.60
C SER A 140 29.72 -24.32 13.69
N LEU A 141 29.96 -23.77 14.88
CA LEU A 141 31.24 -23.15 15.21
C LEU A 141 32.27 -24.27 15.37
N ASP A 142 32.64 -24.93 14.28
CA ASP A 142 33.74 -25.88 14.31
C ASP A 142 35.03 -25.08 14.53
N PHE A 143 35.71 -25.39 15.62
CA PHE A 143 36.96 -24.78 16.06
C PHE A 143 38.16 -25.09 15.15
N GLN A 144 37.96 -25.79 14.02
CA GLN A 144 39.02 -26.28 13.15
C GLN A 144 39.71 -25.23 12.28
N GLY A 145 39.26 -23.96 12.29
CA GLY A 145 39.88 -22.89 11.50
C GLY A 145 40.97 -22.06 12.19
N LYS A 146 41.38 -22.40 13.43
CA LYS A 146 42.34 -21.59 14.22
C LYS A 146 43.76 -22.14 14.35
N LEU A 147 44.06 -23.32 13.82
CA LEU A 147 45.40 -23.92 13.94
C LEU A 147 46.32 -23.74 12.73
N ASP A 148 45.84 -23.20 11.60
CA ASP A 148 46.67 -22.91 10.42
C ASP A 148 47.25 -21.47 10.41
N ARG A 149 47.28 -20.79 11.56
CA ARG A 149 47.84 -19.43 11.70
C ARG A 149 48.73 -19.26 12.92
N LEU A 150 49.62 -20.22 13.18
CA LEU A 150 50.79 -20.03 14.02
C LEU A 150 52.02 -20.65 13.34
#